data_AF-A0A4Y3M2K1-F1
#
_entry.id   AF-A0A4Y3M2K1-F1
#
_cell.length_a   1.000
_cell.length_b   1.000
_cell.length_c   1.000
_cell.angle_alpha   90.00
_cell.angle_beta   90.00
_cell.angle_gamma   90.00
#
_symmetry.space_group_name_H-M   'P 1'
#
loop_
_entity.id
_entity.type
_entity.pdbx_description
1 polymer ?
#
loop_
_entity_poly.entity_id
_entity_poly.type
_entity_poly.pdbx_seq_one_letter_code
_entity_poly.pdbx_strand_id
1 'polypeptide(L)'
;MERSPLETLITLREQELNVVEQRFAEAVAREAAAEEKLAAAQDEILNEQRVASGPTAGDGAVEAFSRWLPLGRKAVAEAQARCREAALDRETVRSALIAARAAMEAVKTLRDEQKEEERQADLRKEQNVLDELAVRQFGRA
;
A
#
# COMPACT_ATOMS: atom_id res chain seq x y z
N MET A 1 0.70 -15.95 31.16
CA MET A 1 -0.28 -14.89 30.87
C MET A 1 -0.77 -15.11 29.46
N GLU A 2 -2.01 -15.58 29.30
CA GLU A 2 -2.65 -15.69 27.99
C GLU A 2 -2.79 -14.28 27.41
N ARG A 3 -2.41 -14.09 26.13
CA ARG A 3 -2.65 -12.82 25.46
C ARG A 3 -4.16 -12.62 25.33
N SER A 4 -4.65 -11.44 25.71
CA SER A 4 -6.03 -11.04 25.45
C SER A 4 -6.36 -11.29 23.97
N PRO A 5 -7.56 -11.78 23.63
CA PRO A 5 -7.99 -11.94 22.23
C PRO A 5 -7.80 -10.65 21.41
N LEU A 6 -7.99 -9.47 22.03
CA LEU A 6 -7.79 -8.19 21.38
C LEU A 6 -6.31 -7.91 21.06
N GLU A 7 -5.39 -8.20 21.97
CA GLU A 7 -3.94 -8.05 21.74
C GLU A 7 -3.45 -9.00 20.64
N THR A 8 -4.04 -10.19 20.55
CA THR A 8 -3.77 -11.13 19.46
C THR A 8 -4.27 -10.57 18.12
N LEU A 9 -5.48 -10.00 18.10
CA LEU A 9 -6.03 -9.35 16.90
C LEU A 9 -5.20 -8.14 16.45
N ILE A 10 -4.72 -7.32 17.38
CA ILE A 10 -3.81 -6.18 17.09
C ILE A 10 -2.55 -6.69 16.39
N THR A 11 -1.91 -7.70 16.96
CA THR A 11 -0.68 -8.29 16.37
C THR A 11 -0.93 -8.81 14.96
N LEU A 12 -2.09 -9.46 14.73
CA LEU A 12 -2.47 -9.93 13.40
C LEU A 12 -2.65 -8.77 12.41
N ARG A 13 -3.35 -7.70 12.82
CA ARG A 13 -3.55 -6.52 11.96
C ARG A 13 -2.26 -5.77 11.65
N GLU A 14 -1.32 -5.71 12.59
CA GLU A 14 0.02 -5.16 12.35
C GLU A 14 0.76 -5.99 11.29
N GLN A 15 0.71 -7.32 11.39
CA GLN A 15 1.33 -8.21 10.40
C GLN A 15 0.71 -8.04 9.01
N GLU A 16 -0.63 -8.02 8.92
CA GLU A 16 -1.34 -7.79 7.67
C GLU A 16 -0.98 -6.44 7.04
N LEU A 17 -0.97 -5.37 7.84
CA LEU A 17 -0.60 -4.04 7.37
C LEU A 17 0.83 -4.02 6.82
N ASN A 18 1.78 -4.61 7.54
CA ASN A 18 3.18 -4.71 7.11
C ASN A 18 3.31 -5.45 5.77
N VAL A 19 2.61 -6.58 5.60
CA VAL A 19 2.62 -7.35 4.35
C VAL A 19 2.05 -6.51 3.21
N VAL A 20 0.92 -5.84 3.42
CA VAL A 20 0.28 -5.04 2.37
C VAL A 20 1.12 -3.80 2.02
N GLU A 21 1.81 -3.18 2.98
CA GLU A 21 2.72 -2.07 2.72
C GLU A 21 3.93 -2.50 1.88
N GLN A 22 4.51 -3.67 2.18
CA GLN A 22 5.57 -4.24 1.34
C GLN A 22 5.08 -4.52 -0.09
N ARG A 23 3.91 -5.13 -0.23
CA ARG A 23 3.30 -5.39 -1.55
C ARG A 23 2.99 -4.11 -2.31
N PHE A 24 2.59 -3.06 -1.62
CA PHE A 24 2.32 -1.76 -2.24
C PHE A 24 3.62 -1.13 -2.76
N ALA A 25 4.69 -1.17 -1.96
CA ALA A 25 6.01 -0.71 -2.40
C ALA A 25 6.52 -1.51 -3.63
N GLU A 26 6.36 -2.84 -3.63
CA GLU A 26 6.69 -3.69 -4.78
C GLU A 26 5.87 -3.31 -6.03
N ALA A 27 4.57 -3.02 -5.87
CA ALA A 27 3.71 -2.62 -6.99
C ALA A 27 4.11 -1.26 -7.57
N VAL A 28 4.43 -0.28 -6.72
CA VAL A 28 4.96 1.04 -7.14
C VAL A 28 6.28 0.88 -7.89
N ALA A 29 7.20 0.05 -7.39
CA ALA A 29 8.47 -0.21 -8.07
C ALA A 29 8.26 -0.88 -9.45
N ARG A 30 7.28 -1.79 -9.57
CA ARG A 30 6.92 -2.42 -10.85
C ARG A 30 6.32 -1.43 -11.85
N GLU A 31 5.47 -0.52 -11.39
CA GLU A 31 4.90 0.55 -12.22
C GLU A 31 6.01 1.46 -12.76
N ALA A 32 6.90 1.95 -11.88
CA ALA A 32 8.04 2.78 -12.28
C ALA A 32 8.95 2.07 -13.30
N ALA A 33 9.27 0.80 -13.08
CA ALA A 33 10.10 0.04 -14.00
C ALA A 33 9.41 -0.22 -15.37
N ALA A 34 8.07 -0.28 -15.39
CA ALA A 34 7.31 -0.38 -16.63
C ALA A 34 7.33 0.95 -17.40
N GLU A 35 7.19 2.08 -16.70
CA GLU A 35 7.30 3.42 -17.28
C GLU A 35 8.69 3.69 -17.85
N GLU A 36 9.75 3.31 -17.14
CA GLU A 36 11.14 3.41 -17.64
C GLU A 36 11.32 2.62 -18.94
N LYS A 37 10.77 1.40 -19.03
CA LYS A 37 10.82 0.59 -20.24
C LYS A 37 10.04 1.20 -21.39
N LEU A 38 8.90 1.83 -21.11
CA LEU A 38 8.12 2.55 -22.11
C LEU A 38 8.91 3.75 -22.65
N ALA A 39 9.52 4.54 -21.77
CA ALA A 39 10.36 5.66 -22.15
C ALA A 39 11.54 5.20 -23.01
N ALA A 40 12.25 4.13 -22.59
CA ALA A 40 13.36 3.57 -23.35
C ALA A 40 12.94 3.09 -24.76
N ALA A 41 11.78 2.43 -24.88
CA ALA A 41 11.27 1.98 -26.18
C ALA A 41 10.88 3.15 -27.10
N GLN A 42 10.38 4.24 -26.54
CA GLN A 42 10.09 5.46 -27.29
C GLN A 42 11.38 6.17 -27.75
N ASP A 43 12.36 6.27 -26.85
CA ASP A 43 13.67 6.85 -27.14
C ASP A 43 14.41 6.06 -28.22
N GLU A 44 14.29 4.73 -28.23
CA GLU A 44 14.87 3.87 -29.27
C GLU A 44 14.29 4.21 -30.65
N ILE A 45 12.98 4.40 -30.77
CA ILE A 45 12.35 4.84 -32.03
C ILE A 45 12.88 6.20 -32.47
N LEU A 46 12.98 7.16 -31.54
CA LEU A 46 13.50 8.49 -31.84
C LEU A 46 14.97 8.47 -32.27
N ASN A 47 15.77 7.59 -31.66
CA ASN A 47 17.16 7.40 -32.02
C ASN A 47 17.32 6.79 -33.41
N GLU A 48 16.61 5.70 -33.70
CA GLU A 48 16.62 5.06 -35.01
C GLU A 48 16.11 6.01 -36.12
N GLN A 49 15.07 6.79 -35.82
CA GLN A 49 14.59 7.83 -36.73
C GLN A 49 15.67 8.88 -37.01
N ARG A 50 16.37 9.36 -35.96
CA ARG A 50 17.44 10.37 -36.09
C ARG A 50 18.59 9.86 -36.95
N VAL A 51 18.96 8.59 -36.81
CA VAL A 51 19.99 7.94 -37.63
C VAL A 51 19.55 7.88 -39.09
N ALA A 52 18.31 7.45 -39.35
CA ALA A 52 17.77 7.36 -40.71
C ALA A 52 17.55 8.71 -41.39
N SER A 53 17.25 9.77 -40.63
CA SER A 53 17.09 11.13 -41.14
C SER A 53 18.38 11.96 -41.16
N GLY A 54 19.53 11.34 -40.88
CA GLY A 54 20.82 12.04 -40.79
C GLY A 54 21.27 12.60 -42.14
N PRO A 55 22.03 13.73 -42.17
CA PRO A 55 22.52 14.32 -43.42
C PRO A 55 23.45 13.41 -44.23
N THR A 56 24.05 12.41 -43.59
CA THR A 56 24.94 11.42 -44.17
C THR A 56 24.27 10.06 -44.38
N ALA A 57 22.99 9.93 -44.02
CA ALA A 57 22.24 8.70 -44.18
C ALA A 57 21.93 8.49 -45.67
N GLY A 58 22.35 7.34 -46.21
CA GLY A 58 21.95 6.90 -47.54
C GLY A 58 20.63 6.12 -47.51
N ASP A 59 20.09 5.83 -48.70
CA ASP A 59 18.81 5.10 -48.87
C ASP A 59 18.75 3.78 -48.09
N GLY A 60 19.89 3.08 -47.95
CA GLY A 60 19.96 1.84 -47.16
C GLY A 60 19.64 2.01 -45.67
N ALA A 61 19.95 3.17 -45.06
CA ALA A 61 19.61 3.46 -43.68
C ALA A 61 18.10 3.72 -43.51
N VAL A 62 17.50 4.41 -44.49
CA VAL A 62 16.05 4.66 -44.54
C VAL A 62 15.27 3.36 -44.74
N GLU A 63 15.73 2.49 -45.65
CA GLU A 63 15.13 1.17 -45.84
C GLU A 63 15.25 0.30 -44.59
N ALA A 64 16.41 0.28 -43.94
CA ALA A 64 16.61 -0.46 -42.69
C ALA A 64 15.65 0.01 -41.59
N PHE A 65 15.52 1.33 -41.40
CA PHE A 65 14.57 1.91 -40.46
C PHE A 65 13.12 1.55 -40.80
N SER A 66 12.74 1.61 -42.08
CA SER A 66 11.38 1.25 -42.52
C SER A 66 11.02 -0.21 -42.20
N ARG A 67 11.99 -1.13 -42.31
CA ARG A 67 11.82 -2.56 -41.97
C ARG A 67 11.77 -2.79 -40.47
N TRP A 68 12.52 -2.00 -39.69
CA TRP A 68 12.55 -2.11 -38.24
C TRP A 68 11.36 -1.44 -37.53
N LEU A 69 10.84 -0.33 -38.06
CA LEU A 69 9.80 0.49 -37.42
C LEU A 69 8.55 -0.29 -36.94
N PRO A 70 8.02 -1.29 -37.68
CA PRO A 70 6.92 -2.11 -37.18
C PRO A 70 7.27 -2.85 -35.88
N LEU A 71 8.51 -3.33 -35.73
CA LEU A 71 8.99 -3.99 -34.52
C LEU A 71 9.11 -2.99 -33.37
N GLY A 72 9.70 -1.82 -33.61
CA GLY A 72 9.79 -0.75 -32.60
C GLY A 72 8.41 -0.30 -32.09
N ARG A 73 7.45 -0.11 -33.00
CA ARG A 73 6.05 0.21 -32.63
C ARG A 73 5.39 -0.89 -31.81
N LYS A 74 5.65 -2.15 -32.14
CA LYS A 74 5.17 -3.29 -31.35
C LYS A 74 5.76 -3.28 -29.93
N ALA A 75 7.06 -3.02 -29.80
CA ALA A 75 7.72 -2.92 -28.49
C ALA A 75 7.12 -1.81 -27.62
N VAL A 76 6.84 -0.63 -28.20
CA VAL A 76 6.14 0.46 -27.49
C VAL A 76 4.73 0.04 -27.06
N ALA A 77 3.96 -0.60 -27.94
CA ALA A 77 2.61 -1.07 -27.61
C ALA A 77 2.61 -2.11 -26.48
N GLU A 78 3.58 -3.03 -26.47
CA GLU A 78 3.79 -4.01 -25.40
C GLU A 78 4.19 -3.33 -24.08
N ALA A 79 5.09 -2.35 -24.13
CA ALA A 79 5.49 -1.57 -22.95
C ALA A 79 4.30 -0.78 -22.37
N GLN A 80 3.48 -0.15 -23.22
CA GLN A 80 2.25 0.53 -22.79
C GLN A 80 1.25 -0.43 -22.14
N ALA A 81 1.10 -1.65 -22.68
CA ALA A 81 0.24 -2.66 -22.07
C ALA A 81 0.73 -3.03 -20.66
N ARG A 82 2.05 -3.20 -20.48
CA ARG A 82 2.66 -3.48 -19.17
C ARG A 82 2.50 -2.32 -18.19
N CYS A 83 2.61 -1.07 -18.63
CA CYS A 83 2.30 0.09 -17.77
C CYS A 83 0.87 0.05 -17.27
N ARG A 84 -0.10 -0.24 -18.16
CA ARG A 84 -1.52 -0.35 -17.77
C ARG A 84 -1.75 -1.48 -16.77
N GLU A 85 -1.15 -2.64 -17.00
CA GLU A 85 -1.23 -3.79 -16.08
C GLU A 85 -0.63 -3.43 -14.71
N ALA A 86 0.57 -2.85 -14.67
CA ALA A 86 1.22 -2.45 -13.43
C ALA A 86 0.43 -1.38 -12.66
N ALA A 87 -0.21 -0.44 -13.36
CA ALA A 87 -1.08 0.57 -12.75
C ALA A 87 -2.34 -0.04 -12.11
N LEU A 88 -2.95 -1.02 -12.78
CA LEU A 88 -4.10 -1.77 -12.24
C LEU A 88 -3.71 -2.60 -11.01
N ASP A 89 -2.55 -3.27 -11.06
CA ASP A 89 -1.99 -3.99 -9.92
C ASP A 89 -1.76 -3.05 -8.73
N ARG A 90 -1.14 -1.88 -8.96
CA ARG A 90 -0.91 -0.89 -7.90
C ARG A 90 -2.23 -0.44 -7.29
N GLU A 91 -3.25 -0.14 -8.09
CA GLU A 91 -4.54 0.34 -7.58
C GLU A 91 -5.30 -0.75 -6.79
N THR A 92 -5.15 -2.01 -7.18
CA THR A 92 -5.70 -3.16 -6.44
C THR A 92 -5.04 -3.27 -5.06
N VAL A 93 -3.70 -3.21 -5.00
CA VAL A 93 -2.97 -3.27 -3.73
C VAL A 93 -3.21 -2.02 -2.88
N ARG A 94 -3.35 -0.84 -3.50
CA ARG A 94 -3.73 0.40 -2.80
C ARG A 94 -5.07 0.26 -2.08
N SER A 95 -6.06 -0.35 -2.73
CA SER A 95 -7.37 -0.60 -2.14
C SER A 95 -7.25 -1.50 -0.92
N ALA A 96 -6.43 -2.56 -1.01
CA ALA A 96 -6.14 -3.44 0.13
C ALA A 96 -5.41 -2.70 1.26
N LEU A 97 -4.49 -1.78 0.95
CA LEU A 97 -3.78 -0.98 1.95
C LEU A 97 -4.72 -0.06 2.74
N ILE A 98 -5.67 0.59 2.06
CA ILE A 98 -6.69 1.42 2.70
C ILE A 98 -7.54 0.57 3.66
N ALA A 99 -7.98 -0.61 3.21
CA ALA A 99 -8.75 -1.53 4.04
C ALA A 99 -7.96 -2.02 5.27
N ALA A 100 -6.69 -2.40 5.10
CA ALA A 100 -5.83 -2.84 6.18
C ALA A 100 -5.61 -1.73 7.23
N ARG A 101 -5.40 -0.48 6.78
CA ARG A 101 -5.28 0.68 7.69
C ARG A 101 -6.58 0.95 8.45
N ALA A 102 -7.72 0.88 7.79
CA ALA A 102 -9.02 1.05 8.44
C ALA A 102 -9.28 -0.05 9.48
N ALA A 103 -8.95 -1.31 9.15
CA ALA A 103 -9.07 -2.42 10.08
C ALA A 103 -8.15 -2.27 11.30
N MET A 104 -6.91 -1.82 11.09
CA MET A 104 -5.97 -1.55 12.19
C MET A 104 -6.49 -0.43 13.10
N GLU A 105 -7.02 0.65 12.52
CA GLU A 105 -7.57 1.76 13.29
C GLU A 105 -8.78 1.33 14.13
N ALA A 106 -9.70 0.55 13.56
CA ALA A 106 -10.85 0.02 14.29
C ALA A 106 -10.44 -0.80 15.52
N VAL A 107 -9.41 -1.64 15.40
CA VAL A 107 -8.93 -2.45 16.52
C VAL A 107 -8.23 -1.59 17.59
N LYS A 108 -7.53 -0.51 17.19
CA LYS A 108 -6.98 0.46 18.15
C LYS A 108 -8.09 1.16 18.93
N THR A 109 -9.15 1.61 18.25
CA THR A 109 -10.31 2.22 18.90
C THR A 109 -10.93 1.28 19.93
N LEU A 110 -11.16 0.00 19.58
CA LEU A 110 -11.68 -1.00 20.51
C LEU A 110 -10.78 -1.19 21.75
N ARG A 111 -9.46 -1.11 21.57
CA ARG A 111 -8.50 -1.19 22.69
C ARG A 111 -8.61 -0.01 23.63
N ASP A 112 -8.79 1.19 23.08
CA ASP A 112 -8.92 2.41 23.87
C ASP A 112 -10.26 2.44 24.62
N GLU A 113 -11.33 1.94 24.00
CA GLU A 113 -12.64 1.73 24.65
C GLU A 113 -12.51 0.72 25.81
N GLN A 114 -11.88 -0.44 25.59
CA GLN A 114 -11.67 -1.44 26.64
C GLN A 114 -10.88 -0.87 27.84
N LYS A 115 -9.82 -0.11 27.57
CA LYS A 115 -9.03 0.56 28.61
C LYS A 115 -9.84 1.60 29.38
N GLU A 116 -10.77 2.28 28.72
CA GLU A 116 -11.65 3.23 29.40
C GLU A 116 -12.67 2.50 30.27
N GLU A 117 -13.28 1.42 29.78
CA GLU A 117 -14.19 0.60 30.57
C GLU A 117 -13.52 0.00 31.82
N GLU A 118 -12.29 -0.52 31.68
CA GLU A 118 -11.49 -1.01 32.80
C GLU A 118 -11.23 0.08 33.84
N ARG A 119 -10.84 1.29 33.39
CA ARG A 119 -10.64 2.45 34.27
C ARG A 119 -11.93 2.84 35.01
N GLN A 120 -13.05 2.89 34.31
CA GLN A 120 -14.35 3.20 34.91
C GLN A 120 -14.79 2.12 35.91
N ALA A 121 -14.52 0.85 35.63
CA ALA A 121 -14.82 -0.25 36.54
C ALA A 121 -14.00 -0.16 37.82
N ASP A 122 -12.72 0.20 37.73
CA ASP A 122 -11.86 0.38 38.89
C ASP A 122 -12.27 1.58 39.75
N LEU A 123 -12.61 2.73 39.14
CA LEU A 123 -13.18 3.88 39.85
C LEU A 123 -14.48 3.53 40.58
N ARG A 124 -15.36 2.72 39.97
CA ARG A 124 -16.59 2.24 40.63
C ARG A 124 -16.30 1.32 41.81
N LYS A 125 -15.29 0.44 41.72
CA LYS A 125 -14.86 -0.41 42.84
C LYS A 125 -14.34 0.46 44.00
N GLU A 126 -13.50 1.45 43.70
CA GLU A 126 -12.99 2.40 44.70
C GLU A 126 -14.13 3.17 45.38
N GLN A 127 -15.08 3.69 44.61
CA GLN A 127 -16.26 4.38 45.14
C GLN A 127 -17.08 3.47 46.07
N ASN A 128 -17.38 2.24 45.64
CA ASN A 128 -18.13 1.29 46.47
C ASN A 128 -17.43 0.98 47.79
N VAL A 129 -16.10 0.86 47.79
CA VAL A 129 -15.31 0.64 49.02
C VAL A 129 -15.41 1.85 49.96
N LEU A 130 -15.32 3.07 49.41
CA LEU A 130 -15.47 4.29 50.21
C LEU A 130 -16.88 4.42 50.81
N ASP A 131 -17.90 4.12 50.02
CA ASP A 131 -19.30 4.14 50.46
C ASP A 131 -19.56 3.10 51.57
N GLU A 132 -19.03 1.87 51.43
CA GLU A 132 -19.10 0.85 52.48
C GLU A 132 -18.43 1.29 53.79
N LEU A 133 -17.27 1.93 53.70
CA LEU A 133 -16.56 2.46 54.87
C LEU A 133 -17.35 3.60 55.54
N ALA A 134 -17.94 4.50 54.74
CA ALA A 134 -18.77 5.59 55.25
C ALA A 134 -20.02 5.04 55.97
N VAL A 135 -20.71 4.06 55.40
CA VAL A 135 -21.88 3.42 56.04
C VAL A 135 -21.49 2.75 57.36
N ARG A 136 -20.34 2.08 57.45
CA ARG A 136 -19.87 1.46 58.70
C ARG A 136 -19.49 2.48 59.77
N GLN A 137 -18.95 3.63 59.37
CA GLN A 137 -18.50 4.68 60.29
C GLN A 137 -19.66 5.53 60.82
N PHE A 138 -20.64 5.85 59.97
CA PHE A 138 -21.78 6.72 60.32
C PHE A 138 -23.06 5.96 60.70
N GLY A 139 -23.16 4.66 60.40
CA GLY A 139 -24.29 3.80 60.79
C GLY A 139 -24.20 3.17 62.18
N ARG A 140 -23.20 3.55 62.99
CA ARG A 140 -22.99 3.08 64.37
C ARG A 140 -23.43 4.10 65.45
N ALA A 141 -24.17 5.14 65.07
CA ALA A 141 -24.86 6.05 66.00
C ALA A 141 -26.28 5.56 66.28
#